data_AF-A0A3D4V0H5-F1
#
_entry.id   AF-A0A3D4V0H5-F1
#
_cell.length_a   1.000
_cell.length_b   1.000
_cell.length_c   1.000
_cell.angle_alpha   90.00
_cell.angle_beta   90.00
_cell.angle_gamma   90.00
#
_symmetry.space_group_name_H-M   'P 1'
#
loop_
_entity.id
_entity.type
_entity.pdbx_description
1 polymer ?
#
loop_
_entity_poly.entity_id
_entity_poly.type
_entity_poly.pdbx_seq_one_letter_code
_entity_poly.pdbx_strand_id
1 'polypeptide(L)'
;MNESASNPTTEVEDAAHQQAEQHVFGSSEESFFEALDQEVNGGIQDNTEATQQETSDPKQVTRTENNVGSKAVDWDDDGNPYKKRYADSSREAVKLAEQYKSVEAFVPVLEAMKNDSGLVEHVRDYLVTGGKPSKSIQSSLGLDEDFIYNEQDAMSDPNSDSAKVMNAHVDRIVQQRVGSMLQQEKANASKQMAEAKRKQDEAKFRKESGMSDEEYSDLVSWAKSHTLTLDDINYLKNKQKVAGNVAEATKKDMLNQMKNVRSMPSTVSGANSRTQEKSADDSVFNALLGTDSELDNLFG
;
A
#
# COMPACT_ATOMS: atom_id res chain seq x y z
N MET A 1 46.43 -17.81 41.49
CA MET A 1 46.00 -16.66 42.32
C MET A 1 45.35 -15.70 41.35
N ASN A 2 44.01 -15.80 41.19
CA ASN A 2 42.99 -15.01 41.92
C ASN A 2 43.25 -13.51 41.78
N GLU A 3 42.30 -12.64 41.49
CA GLU A 3 40.87 -12.68 41.21
C GLU A 3 40.52 -11.19 41.03
N SER A 4 39.66 -10.83 40.08
CA SER A 4 38.64 -9.80 40.29
C SER A 4 37.71 -9.79 39.10
N ALA A 5 36.55 -10.35 39.35
CA ALA A 5 35.37 -10.38 38.50
C ALA A 5 34.48 -9.16 38.75
N SER A 6 33.50 -8.99 37.84
CA SER A 6 32.26 -8.19 37.94
C SER A 6 32.42 -6.72 37.49
N ASN A 7 31.65 -6.19 36.54
CA ASN A 7 30.25 -6.43 36.17
C ASN A 7 30.02 -5.99 34.69
N PRO A 8 29.12 -6.61 33.91
CA PRO A 8 28.74 -6.13 32.58
C PRO A 8 27.66 -5.04 32.70
N THR A 9 27.91 -3.86 32.13
CA THR A 9 26.90 -2.81 31.98
C THR A 9 26.04 -3.08 30.74
N THR A 10 24.75 -3.15 31.01
CA THR A 10 23.58 -3.27 30.14
C THR A 10 23.56 -2.23 29.01
N GLU A 11 23.66 -2.68 27.76
CA GLU A 11 23.17 -1.95 26.57
C GLU A 11 22.63 -2.98 25.56
N VAL A 12 21.48 -3.58 25.90
CA VAL A 12 20.67 -4.36 24.96
C VAL A 12 19.22 -3.91 25.15
N GLU A 13 18.91 -2.67 24.81
CA GLU A 13 17.53 -2.16 24.83
C GLU A 13 17.42 -0.89 23.99
N ASP A 14 17.59 -1.03 22.66
CA ASP A 14 17.17 0.05 21.73
C ASP A 14 16.82 -0.43 20.32
N ALA A 15 17.10 -1.69 19.97
CA ALA A 15 16.75 -2.23 18.64
C ALA A 15 15.31 -2.80 18.54
N ALA A 16 14.59 -2.94 19.66
CA ALA A 16 13.26 -3.57 19.67
C ALA A 16 12.08 -2.59 19.55
N HIS A 17 12.30 -1.28 19.68
CA HIS A 17 11.21 -0.29 19.70
C HIS A 17 10.91 0.38 18.35
N GLN A 18 11.70 0.13 17.30
CA GLN A 18 11.44 0.71 15.96
C GLN A 18 10.70 -0.22 14.99
N GLN A 19 10.44 -1.47 15.38
CA GLN A 19 9.69 -2.43 14.53
C GLN A 19 8.20 -2.54 14.89
N ALA A 20 7.74 -1.93 15.99
CA ALA A 20 6.35 -2.03 16.42
C ALA A 20 5.42 -0.95 15.83
N GLU A 21 5.94 0.17 15.32
CA GLU A 21 5.10 1.29 14.87
C GLU A 21 4.79 1.32 13.37
N GLN A 22 5.47 0.50 12.54
CA GLN A 22 5.21 0.48 11.09
C GLN A 22 4.22 -0.62 10.64
N HIS A 23 3.75 -1.48 11.55
CA HIS A 23 2.90 -2.60 11.18
C HIS A 23 1.40 -2.42 11.47
N VAL A 24 0.99 -1.27 12.04
CA VAL A 24 -0.39 -1.03 12.48
C VAL A 24 -1.16 -0.06 11.58
N PHE A 25 -0.49 0.80 10.81
CA PHE A 25 -1.17 1.85 10.01
C PHE A 25 -1.17 1.61 8.49
N GLY A 26 -0.63 0.48 8.00
CA GLY A 26 -0.37 0.31 6.56
C GLY A 26 -1.22 -0.72 5.82
N SER A 27 -1.91 -1.65 6.50
CA SER A 27 -2.40 -2.85 5.81
C SER A 27 -3.48 -3.66 6.54
N SER A 28 -4.45 -2.99 7.19
CA SER A 28 -5.64 -3.70 7.72
C SER A 28 -6.87 -2.82 7.98
N GLU A 29 -7.12 -1.78 7.17
CA GLU A 29 -8.41 -1.08 7.25
C GLU A 29 -9.51 -1.86 6.50
N GLU A 30 -9.27 -2.31 5.26
CA GLU A 30 -10.25 -3.09 4.49
C GLU A 30 -10.60 -4.44 5.14
N SER A 31 -9.60 -5.16 5.67
CA SER A 31 -9.80 -6.46 6.33
C SER A 31 -10.54 -6.33 7.67
N PHE A 32 -10.38 -5.20 8.35
CA PHE A 32 -11.09 -4.92 9.58
C PHE A 32 -12.56 -4.61 9.32
N PHE A 33 -12.88 -3.76 8.33
CA PHE A 33 -14.27 -3.47 7.98
C PHE A 33 -15.00 -4.66 7.36
N GLU A 34 -14.31 -5.50 6.58
CA GLU A 34 -14.89 -6.71 5.99
C GLU A 34 -15.21 -7.78 7.06
N ALA A 35 -14.38 -7.92 8.09
CA ALA A 35 -14.65 -8.78 9.24
C ALA A 35 -15.82 -8.25 10.09
N LEU A 36 -15.91 -6.92 10.26
CA LEU A 36 -16.99 -6.27 10.99
C LEU A 36 -18.34 -6.40 10.28
N ASP A 37 -18.37 -6.28 8.96
CA ASP A 37 -19.60 -6.40 8.16
C ASP A 37 -20.16 -7.84 8.20
N GLN A 38 -19.28 -8.85 8.26
CA GLN A 38 -19.67 -10.25 8.44
C GLN A 38 -20.19 -10.54 9.85
N GLU A 39 -19.60 -9.94 10.89
CA GLU A 39 -19.99 -10.14 12.28
C GLU A 39 -21.35 -9.51 12.61
N VAL A 40 -21.66 -8.34 12.02
CA VAL A 40 -22.92 -7.63 12.29
C VAL A 40 -24.11 -8.18 11.50
N ASN A 41 -23.89 -8.66 10.27
CA ASN A 41 -24.97 -9.24 9.44
C ASN A 41 -25.19 -10.75 9.64
N GLY A 42 -24.28 -11.47 10.33
CA GLY A 42 -24.37 -12.92 10.53
C GLY A 42 -25.46 -13.37 11.52
N GLY A 43 -26.05 -12.46 12.30
CA GLY A 43 -27.00 -12.78 13.38
C GLY A 43 -28.48 -12.87 13.00
N ILE A 44 -28.85 -12.63 11.73
CA ILE A 44 -30.25 -12.63 11.28
C ILE A 44 -30.50 -13.81 10.33
N GLN A 45 -30.23 -15.05 10.76
CA GLN A 45 -30.72 -16.24 10.08
C GLN A 45 -30.68 -17.47 11.00
N ASP A 46 -31.73 -17.64 11.81
CA ASP A 46 -32.58 -18.83 11.79
C ASP A 46 -33.45 -18.87 13.06
N ASN A 47 -34.75 -18.89 12.83
CA ASN A 47 -35.76 -19.03 13.86
C ASN A 47 -36.63 -20.23 13.46
N THR A 48 -36.30 -21.43 13.95
CA THR A 48 -37.28 -22.51 14.14
C THR A 48 -36.74 -23.64 15.04
N GLU A 49 -37.45 -23.81 16.15
CA GLU A 49 -37.82 -25.06 16.83
C GLU A 49 -36.86 -25.75 17.81
N ALA A 50 -37.46 -26.11 18.95
CA ALA A 50 -36.89 -26.59 20.19
C ALA A 50 -36.70 -28.11 20.23
N THR A 51 -35.68 -28.61 20.96
CA THR A 51 -35.76 -29.85 21.77
C THR A 51 -34.64 -29.88 22.83
N GLN A 52 -34.98 -30.25 24.08
CA GLN A 52 -34.08 -30.50 25.22
C GLN A 52 -33.62 -31.98 25.25
N GLN A 53 -32.36 -32.28 25.60
CA GLN A 53 -31.96 -33.21 26.70
C GLN A 53 -30.43 -33.44 26.79
N GLU A 54 -29.98 -33.60 28.05
CA GLU A 54 -28.65 -33.83 28.64
C GLU A 54 -28.03 -35.21 28.26
N THR A 55 -26.75 -35.59 28.45
CA THR A 55 -25.75 -35.45 29.54
C THR A 55 -24.34 -35.90 29.08
N SER A 56 -23.30 -35.45 29.80
CA SER A 56 -22.07 -36.18 30.23
C SER A 56 -20.70 -35.61 29.79
N ASP A 57 -20.10 -34.84 30.72
CA ASP A 57 -18.72 -34.31 30.77
C ASP A 57 -17.63 -35.41 30.95
N PRO A 58 -16.31 -35.07 30.83
CA PRO A 58 -15.59 -34.55 32.01
C PRO A 58 -14.55 -33.42 31.77
N LYS A 59 -14.59 -32.44 32.69
CA LYS A 59 -13.49 -31.75 33.43
C LYS A 59 -12.65 -30.61 32.79
N GLN A 60 -13.21 -29.40 32.93
CA GLN A 60 -12.77 -28.28 33.80
C GLN A 60 -11.40 -27.58 33.57
N VAL A 61 -11.44 -26.33 33.08
CA VAL A 61 -10.69 -25.19 33.66
C VAL A 61 -11.56 -23.94 33.61
N THR A 62 -11.74 -23.31 34.77
CA THR A 62 -12.54 -22.13 35.06
C THR A 62 -12.09 -20.90 34.25
N ARG A 63 -12.92 -20.43 33.31
CA ARG A 63 -12.95 -19.02 32.93
C ARG A 63 -14.32 -18.48 33.30
N THR A 64 -14.34 -17.50 34.19
CA THR A 64 -15.51 -16.68 34.49
C THR A 64 -15.89 -15.93 33.22
N GLU A 65 -16.77 -16.51 32.42
CA GLU A 65 -17.45 -15.77 31.37
C GLU A 65 -18.41 -14.79 32.06
N ASN A 66 -18.01 -13.53 32.13
CA ASN A 66 -19.00 -12.47 32.12
C ASN A 66 -19.73 -12.57 30.78
N ASN A 67 -20.79 -13.38 30.79
CA ASN A 67 -21.84 -13.40 29.79
C ASN A 67 -22.51 -12.02 29.81
N VAL A 68 -21.88 -11.05 29.13
CA VAL A 68 -22.57 -9.85 28.67
C VAL A 68 -23.13 -10.22 27.31
N GLY A 69 -24.25 -10.95 27.34
CA GLY A 69 -25.14 -11.04 26.19
C GLY A 69 -25.36 -9.65 25.62
N SER A 70 -25.43 -9.57 24.30
CA SER A 70 -25.70 -8.37 23.52
C SER A 70 -26.88 -7.58 24.10
N LYS A 71 -26.59 -6.69 25.05
CA LYS A 71 -27.51 -5.63 25.43
C LYS A 71 -27.60 -4.76 24.20
N ALA A 72 -28.74 -4.80 23.52
CA ALA A 72 -29.14 -3.76 22.59
C ALA A 72 -28.83 -2.43 23.27
N VAL A 73 -27.85 -1.71 22.73
CA VAL A 73 -27.41 -0.43 23.27
C VAL A 73 -28.61 0.50 23.17
N ASP A 74 -29.18 0.87 24.32
CA ASP A 74 -30.28 1.82 24.38
C ASP A 74 -29.73 3.20 23.99
N TRP A 75 -29.98 3.60 22.74
CA TRP A 75 -29.50 4.87 22.17
C TRP A 75 -30.17 6.09 22.80
N ASP A 76 -31.31 5.91 23.46
CA ASP A 76 -32.08 6.98 24.08
C ASP A 76 -31.63 7.26 25.52
N ASP A 77 -30.97 6.31 26.19
CA ASP A 77 -30.42 6.50 27.54
C ASP A 77 -29.29 7.55 27.59
N ASP A 78 -29.43 8.54 28.49
CA ASP A 78 -28.43 9.59 28.73
C ASP A 78 -27.18 9.08 29.48
N GLY A 79 -27.26 7.88 30.06
CA GLY A 79 -26.14 7.13 30.60
C GLY A 79 -25.28 6.42 29.55
N ASN A 80 -25.73 6.33 28.30
CA ASN A 80 -25.07 5.54 27.27
C ASN A 80 -23.70 6.15 26.87
N PRO A 81 -22.59 5.41 27.08
CA PRO A 81 -21.25 5.90 26.74
C PRO A 81 -21.05 6.09 25.23
N TYR A 82 -21.76 5.33 24.38
CA TYR A 82 -21.65 5.46 22.92
C TYR A 82 -22.33 6.73 22.42
N LYS A 83 -23.52 7.09 22.92
CA LYS A 83 -24.23 8.34 22.58
C LYS A 83 -23.35 9.58 22.80
N LYS A 84 -22.65 9.62 23.93
CA LYS A 84 -21.70 10.71 24.25
C LYS A 84 -20.51 10.74 23.29
N ARG A 85 -19.89 9.59 23.00
CA ARG A 85 -18.77 9.49 22.05
C ARG A 85 -19.17 9.92 20.63
N TYR A 86 -20.36 9.54 20.16
CA TYR A 86 -20.86 9.95 18.85
C TYR A 86 -21.18 11.46 18.80
N ALA A 87 -21.79 12.00 19.86
CA ALA A 87 -22.06 13.43 19.95
C ALA A 87 -20.76 14.26 20.00
N ASP A 88 -19.76 13.81 20.76
CA ASP A 88 -18.46 14.49 20.85
C ASP A 88 -17.66 14.37 19.54
N SER A 89 -17.69 13.21 18.89
CA SER A 89 -17.09 13.03 17.55
C SER A 89 -17.76 13.92 16.51
N SER A 90 -19.09 14.07 16.56
CA SER A 90 -19.82 14.97 15.66
C SER A 90 -19.49 16.44 15.93
N ARG A 91 -19.37 16.84 17.20
CA ARG A 91 -18.96 18.20 17.58
C ARG A 91 -17.55 18.53 17.13
N GLU A 92 -16.60 17.62 17.32
CA GLU A 92 -15.23 17.80 16.83
C GLU A 92 -15.19 17.82 15.30
N ALA A 93 -15.99 17.00 14.60
CA ALA A 93 -16.08 17.06 13.15
C ALA A 93 -16.62 18.40 12.64
N VAL A 94 -17.66 18.96 13.29
CA VAL A 94 -18.19 20.30 12.97
C VAL A 94 -17.13 21.38 13.22
N LYS A 95 -16.44 21.32 14.36
CA LYS A 95 -15.35 22.24 14.70
C LYS A 95 -14.19 22.16 13.70
N LEU A 96 -13.81 20.95 13.26
CA LEU A 96 -12.79 20.74 12.24
C LEU A 96 -13.25 21.29 10.88
N ALA A 97 -14.53 21.12 10.52
CA ALA A 97 -15.08 21.69 9.29
C ALA A 97 -15.07 23.23 9.31
N GLU A 98 -15.38 23.85 10.45
CA GLU A 98 -15.29 25.30 10.62
C GLU A 98 -13.85 25.81 10.52
N GLN A 99 -12.89 25.12 11.16
CA GLN A 99 -11.47 25.42 11.01
C GLN A 99 -11.00 25.27 9.57
N TYR A 100 -11.39 24.18 8.90
CA TYR A 100 -11.05 23.95 7.50
C TYR A 100 -11.57 25.07 6.61
N LYS A 101 -12.82 25.50 6.79
CA LYS A 101 -13.42 26.62 6.05
C LYS A 101 -12.64 27.93 6.21
N SER A 102 -12.05 28.17 7.39
CA SER A 102 -11.18 29.33 7.61
C SER A 102 -9.84 29.25 6.85
N VAL A 103 -9.34 28.05 6.60
CA VAL A 103 -8.06 27.79 5.94
C VAL A 103 -8.23 27.58 4.43
N GLU A 104 -9.42 27.17 3.98
CA GLU A 104 -9.76 26.84 2.60
C GLU A 104 -9.35 27.94 1.61
N ALA A 105 -9.62 29.21 1.94
CA ALA A 105 -9.24 30.35 1.12
C ALA A 105 -7.71 30.50 0.93
N PHE A 106 -6.92 29.95 1.85
CA PHE A 106 -5.45 30.00 1.83
C PHE A 106 -4.82 28.73 1.27
N VAL A 107 -5.58 27.64 1.05
CA VAL A 107 -5.05 26.37 0.52
C VAL A 107 -4.26 26.57 -0.78
N PRO A 108 -4.71 27.36 -1.77
CA PRO A 108 -3.93 27.57 -2.99
C PRO A 108 -2.57 28.26 -2.74
N VAL A 109 -2.52 29.18 -1.77
CA VAL A 109 -1.28 29.87 -1.40
C VAL A 109 -0.35 28.93 -0.63
N LEU A 110 -0.90 28.14 0.31
CA LEU A 110 -0.14 27.12 1.05
C LEU A 110 0.41 26.04 0.12
N GLU A 111 -0.31 25.67 -0.92
CA GLU A 111 0.14 24.73 -1.94
C GLU A 111 1.23 25.33 -2.83
N ALA A 112 1.09 26.60 -3.22
CA ALA A 112 2.16 27.33 -3.91
C ALA A 112 3.43 27.42 -3.03
N MET A 113 3.28 27.69 -1.74
CA MET A 113 4.38 27.71 -0.76
C MET A 113 5.00 26.32 -0.53
N LYS A 114 4.20 25.25 -0.58
CA LYS A 114 4.70 23.87 -0.50
C LYS A 114 5.56 23.51 -1.72
N ASN A 115 5.19 24.00 -2.90
CA ASN A 115 5.88 23.70 -4.15
C ASN A 115 7.06 24.63 -4.43
N ASP A 116 7.06 25.85 -3.89
CA ASP A 116 8.13 26.84 -4.04
C ASP A 116 8.68 27.27 -2.66
N SER A 117 9.84 26.74 -2.29
CA SER A 117 10.53 27.10 -1.06
C SER A 117 10.98 28.56 -1.02
N GLY A 118 11.19 29.20 -2.18
CA GLY A 118 11.57 30.61 -2.25
C GLY A 118 10.40 31.55 -1.89
N LEU A 119 9.17 31.14 -2.20
CA LEU A 119 7.98 31.87 -1.79
C LEU A 119 7.80 31.85 -0.26
N VAL A 120 8.14 30.73 0.39
CA VAL A 120 8.13 30.62 1.86
C VAL A 120 9.10 31.58 2.50
N GLU A 121 10.33 31.64 2.00
CA GLU A 121 11.34 32.59 2.49
C GLU A 121 10.89 34.03 2.28
N HIS A 122 10.35 34.37 1.10
CA HIS A 122 9.86 35.70 0.82
C HIS A 122 8.71 36.12 1.75
N VAL A 123 7.73 35.24 1.98
CA VAL A 123 6.60 35.50 2.87
C VAL A 123 7.06 35.59 4.33
N ARG A 124 8.00 34.73 4.76
CA ARG A 124 8.61 34.81 6.08
C ARG A 124 9.34 36.13 6.28
N ASP A 125 10.16 36.53 5.32
CA ASP A 125 10.89 37.79 5.35
C ASP A 125 9.93 38.98 5.36
N TYR A 126 8.87 38.93 4.56
CA TYR A 126 7.81 39.93 4.56
C TYR A 126 7.14 40.06 5.94
N LEU A 127 6.82 38.94 6.59
CA LEU A 127 6.21 38.92 7.93
C LEU A 127 7.17 39.39 9.03
N VAL A 128 8.45 39.00 8.98
CA VAL A 128 9.47 39.36 9.98
C VAL A 128 9.94 40.80 9.84
N THR A 129 10.05 41.31 8.61
CA THR A 129 10.56 42.66 8.33
C THR A 129 9.45 43.72 8.24
N GLY A 130 8.19 43.32 8.43
CA GLY A 130 7.04 44.24 8.53
C GLY A 130 6.55 44.78 7.18
N GLY A 131 6.59 43.96 6.14
CA GLY A 131 6.04 44.29 4.83
C GLY A 131 6.82 45.34 4.05
N LYS A 132 8.07 45.62 4.44
CA LYS A 132 8.95 46.49 3.67
C LYS A 132 9.31 45.75 2.36
N PRO A 133 9.16 46.39 1.19
CA PRO A 133 9.61 45.78 -0.06
C PRO A 133 11.09 45.41 0.10
N SER A 134 11.52 44.32 -0.55
CA SER A 134 12.90 43.84 -0.53
C SER A 134 13.82 45.05 -0.64
N LYS A 135 14.59 45.34 0.43
CA LYS A 135 15.45 46.53 0.48
C LYS A 135 16.21 46.61 -0.85
N SER A 136 16.17 47.76 -1.51
CA SER A 136 17.01 47.97 -2.69
C SER A 136 18.43 47.57 -2.33
N ILE A 137 19.21 47.04 -3.28
CA ILE A 137 20.60 46.62 -3.02
C ILE A 137 21.36 47.75 -2.30
N GLN A 138 21.09 49.00 -2.69
CA GLN A 138 21.55 50.22 -2.00
C GLN A 138 21.17 50.27 -0.52
N SER A 139 19.89 50.15 -0.16
CA SER A 139 19.44 50.15 1.23
C SER A 139 19.90 48.92 2.02
N SER A 140 20.08 47.78 1.37
CA SER A 140 20.60 46.55 2.00
C SER A 140 22.08 46.68 2.37
N LEU A 141 22.84 47.42 1.56
CA LEU A 141 24.26 47.68 1.73
C LEU A 141 24.53 48.94 2.58
N GLY A 142 23.49 49.66 3.01
CA GLY A 142 23.60 50.89 3.78
C GLY A 142 24.20 52.04 2.98
N LEU A 143 23.94 52.08 1.67
CA LEU A 143 24.42 53.13 0.78
C LEU A 143 23.48 54.34 0.79
N ASP A 144 24.07 55.51 0.59
CA ASP A 144 23.33 56.76 0.45
C ASP A 144 22.44 56.76 -0.81
N GLU A 145 21.34 57.53 -0.76
CA GLU A 145 20.37 57.61 -1.85
C GLU A 145 20.95 58.22 -3.14
N ASP A 146 21.99 59.06 -3.00
CA ASP A 146 22.71 59.71 -4.11
C ASP A 146 23.95 58.90 -4.57
N PHE A 147 24.08 57.65 -4.14
CA PHE A 147 25.25 56.82 -4.48
C PHE A 147 25.41 56.62 -6.00
N ILE A 148 26.60 56.94 -6.51
CA ILE A 148 27.02 56.68 -7.89
C ILE A 148 28.15 55.65 -7.87
N TYR A 149 27.94 54.52 -8.53
CA TYR A 149 28.95 53.48 -8.65
C TYR A 149 30.18 53.98 -9.43
N ASN A 150 31.36 53.81 -8.84
CA ASN A 150 32.64 54.11 -9.48
C ASN A 150 33.50 52.83 -9.54
N GLU A 151 33.79 52.39 -10.75
CA GLU A 151 34.56 51.16 -11.00
C GLU A 151 36.02 51.26 -10.54
N GLN A 152 36.65 52.42 -10.73
CA GLN A 152 38.04 52.61 -10.31
C GLN A 152 38.15 52.50 -8.78
N ASP A 153 37.20 53.11 -8.08
CA ASP A 153 37.13 53.08 -6.61
C ASP A 153 36.80 51.68 -6.09
N ALA A 154 35.90 50.94 -6.75
CA ALA A 154 35.58 49.55 -6.43
C ALA A 154 36.79 48.61 -6.52
N MET A 155 37.71 48.88 -7.45
CA MET A 155 38.92 48.08 -7.63
C MET A 155 40.10 48.55 -6.77
N SER A 156 40.17 49.85 -6.43
CA SER A 156 41.30 50.42 -5.69
C SER A 156 41.11 50.42 -4.18
N ASP A 157 39.88 50.55 -3.67
CA ASP A 157 39.58 50.53 -2.24
C ASP A 157 38.53 49.45 -1.91
N PRO A 158 38.93 48.33 -1.30
CA PRO A 158 38.01 47.27 -0.88
C PRO A 158 36.93 47.70 0.11
N ASN A 159 37.12 48.81 0.83
CA ASN A 159 36.15 49.31 1.81
C ASN A 159 35.20 50.37 1.24
N SER A 160 35.40 50.80 0.00
CA SER A 160 34.51 51.73 -0.68
C SER A 160 33.10 51.14 -0.84
N ASP A 161 32.10 52.03 -0.86
CA ASP A 161 30.72 51.70 -1.17
C ASP A 161 30.56 51.07 -2.56
N SER A 162 31.42 51.43 -3.53
CA SER A 162 31.43 50.78 -4.85
C SER A 162 31.97 49.35 -4.78
N ALA A 163 32.96 49.09 -3.94
CA ALA A 163 33.47 47.73 -3.70
C ALA A 163 32.42 46.85 -3.00
N LYS A 164 31.65 47.41 -2.06
CA LYS A 164 30.54 46.69 -1.40
C LYS A 164 29.46 46.25 -2.39
N VAL A 165 29.08 47.12 -3.33
CA VAL A 165 28.12 46.77 -4.40
C VAL A 165 28.67 45.66 -5.29
N MET A 166 29.94 45.78 -5.71
CA MET A 166 30.58 44.79 -6.56
C MET A 166 30.66 43.43 -5.87
N ASN A 167 31.06 43.37 -4.61
CA ASN A 167 31.13 42.13 -3.83
C ASN A 167 29.74 41.49 -3.69
N ALA A 168 28.71 42.26 -3.35
CA ALA A 168 27.35 41.74 -3.25
C ALA A 168 26.81 41.20 -4.60
N HIS A 169 27.19 41.84 -5.71
CA HIS A 169 26.85 41.37 -7.05
C HIS A 169 27.58 40.07 -7.40
N VAL A 170 28.88 39.97 -7.11
CA VAL A 170 29.68 38.76 -7.31
C VAL A 170 29.13 37.62 -6.45
N ASP A 171 28.83 37.87 -5.17
CA ASP A 171 28.26 36.89 -4.25
C ASP A 171 26.95 36.33 -4.78
N ARG A 172 26.07 37.18 -5.32
CA ARG A 172 24.80 36.74 -5.93
C ARG A 172 25.04 35.83 -7.13
N ILE A 173 25.98 36.18 -8.00
CA ILE A 173 26.34 35.36 -9.17
C ILE A 173 26.91 34.02 -8.71
N VAL A 174 27.78 34.02 -7.70
CA VAL A 174 28.36 32.78 -7.13
C VAL A 174 27.28 31.92 -6.51
N GLN A 175 26.39 32.48 -5.68
CA GLN A 175 25.27 31.75 -5.09
C GLN A 175 24.36 31.14 -6.16
N GLN A 176 24.01 31.89 -7.21
CA GLN A 176 23.20 31.38 -8.32
C GLN A 176 23.93 30.26 -9.06
N ARG A 177 25.23 30.42 -9.32
CA ARG A 177 26.04 29.41 -10.01
C ARG A 177 26.20 28.14 -9.17
N VAL A 178 26.52 28.27 -7.89
CA VAL A 178 26.62 27.16 -6.93
C VAL A 178 25.27 26.45 -6.82
N GLY A 179 24.17 27.19 -6.72
CA GLY A 179 22.81 26.61 -6.73
C GLY A 179 22.53 25.82 -8.01
N SER A 180 22.85 26.37 -9.18
CA SER A 180 22.67 25.68 -10.46
C SER A 180 23.57 24.44 -10.59
N MET A 181 24.80 24.53 -10.11
CA MET A 181 25.77 23.43 -10.15
C MET A 181 25.35 22.31 -9.20
N LEU A 182 24.88 22.63 -7.99
CA LEU A 182 24.36 21.66 -7.03
C LEU A 182 23.11 20.97 -7.57
N GLN A 183 22.19 21.69 -8.22
CA GLN A 183 21.02 21.10 -8.88
C GLN A 183 21.44 20.18 -10.03
N GLN A 184 22.39 20.59 -10.85
CA GLN A 184 22.92 19.78 -11.94
C GLN A 184 23.63 18.53 -11.41
N GLU A 185 24.43 18.66 -10.35
CA GLU A 185 25.10 17.55 -9.68
C GLU A 185 24.09 16.58 -9.08
N LYS A 186 23.06 17.07 -8.38
CA LYS A 186 21.97 16.26 -7.84
C LYS A 186 21.21 15.52 -8.95
N ALA A 187 20.91 16.19 -10.06
CA ALA A 187 20.24 15.58 -11.21
C ALA A 187 21.13 14.50 -11.87
N ASN A 188 22.44 14.76 -11.97
CA ASN A 188 23.40 13.79 -12.49
C ASN A 188 23.55 12.59 -11.53
N ALA A 189 23.63 12.83 -10.22
CA ALA A 189 23.67 11.79 -9.21
C ALA A 189 22.41 10.94 -9.23
N SER A 190 21.22 11.54 -9.34
CA SER A 190 19.97 10.78 -9.44
C SER A 190 19.90 9.93 -10.71
N LYS A 191 20.41 10.44 -11.84
CA LYS A 191 20.51 9.66 -13.09
C LYS A 191 21.47 8.49 -12.94
N GLN A 192 22.65 8.72 -12.37
CA GLN A 192 23.64 7.67 -12.12
C GLN A 192 23.10 6.61 -11.15
N MET A 193 22.38 7.01 -10.09
CA MET A 193 21.72 6.07 -9.18
C MET A 193 20.63 5.25 -9.89
N ALA A 194 19.81 5.89 -10.72
CA ALA A 194 18.78 5.19 -11.49
C ALA A 194 19.39 4.19 -12.49
N GLU A 195 20.47 4.57 -13.18
CA GLU A 195 21.21 3.69 -14.09
C GLU A 195 21.90 2.54 -13.36
N ALA A 196 22.51 2.80 -12.19
CA ALA A 196 23.14 1.77 -11.37
C ALA A 196 22.10 0.76 -10.85
N LYS A 197 20.95 1.25 -10.39
CA LYS A 197 19.82 0.40 -10.00
C LYS A 197 19.34 -0.44 -11.19
N ARG A 198 19.16 0.17 -12.36
CA ARG A 198 18.75 -0.54 -13.57
C ARG A 198 19.75 -1.65 -13.91
N LYS A 199 21.05 -1.37 -13.96
CA LYS A 199 22.10 -2.37 -14.21
C LYS A 199 22.10 -3.49 -13.17
N GLN A 200 21.84 -3.18 -11.89
CA GLN A 200 21.73 -4.18 -10.84
C GLN A 200 20.52 -5.10 -11.07
N ASP A 201 19.37 -4.52 -11.39
CA ASP A 201 18.13 -5.26 -11.65
C ASP A 201 18.26 -6.10 -12.93
N GLU A 202 18.89 -5.58 -13.98
CA GLU A 202 19.23 -6.31 -15.21
C GLU A 202 20.13 -7.52 -14.91
N ALA A 203 21.19 -7.32 -14.11
CA ALA A 203 22.10 -8.40 -13.73
C ALA A 203 21.42 -9.47 -12.84
N LYS A 204 20.50 -9.07 -11.95
CA LYS A 204 19.69 -10.01 -11.16
C LYS A 204 18.75 -10.81 -12.06
N PHE A 205 18.00 -10.12 -12.92
CA PHE A 205 17.08 -10.76 -13.85
C PHE A 205 17.79 -11.80 -14.70
N ARG A 206 18.94 -11.45 -15.29
CA ARG A 206 19.75 -12.38 -16.09
C ARG A 206 20.21 -13.62 -15.32
N LYS A 207 20.57 -13.46 -14.04
CA LYS A 207 20.96 -14.59 -13.18
C LYS A 207 19.79 -15.50 -12.85
N GLU A 208 18.62 -14.93 -12.59
CA GLU A 208 17.41 -15.68 -12.24
C GLU A 208 16.78 -16.37 -13.46
N SER A 209 16.78 -15.72 -14.62
CA SER A 209 16.22 -16.26 -15.86
C SER A 209 17.16 -17.23 -16.58
N GLY A 210 18.45 -17.25 -16.24
CA GLY A 210 19.45 -18.12 -16.87
C GLY A 210 19.73 -17.80 -18.34
N MET A 211 19.35 -16.61 -18.82
CA MET A 211 19.42 -16.24 -20.24
C MET A 211 20.81 -15.75 -20.68
N SER A 212 21.14 -15.94 -21.96
CA SER A 212 22.37 -15.42 -22.57
C SER A 212 22.32 -13.90 -22.83
N ASP A 213 23.47 -13.29 -23.17
CA ASP A 213 23.53 -11.86 -23.52
C ASP A 213 22.72 -11.55 -24.80
N GLU A 214 22.74 -12.47 -25.77
CA GLU A 214 22.00 -12.35 -27.03
C GLU A 214 20.49 -12.45 -26.80
N GLU A 215 20.04 -13.43 -26.02
CA GLU A 215 18.62 -13.60 -25.67
C GLU A 215 18.09 -12.40 -24.88
N TYR A 216 18.91 -11.85 -23.98
CA TYR A 216 18.55 -10.65 -23.23
C TYR A 216 18.44 -9.43 -24.15
N SER A 217 19.35 -9.27 -25.11
CA SER A 217 19.29 -8.19 -26.10
C SER A 217 18.01 -8.29 -26.95
N ASP A 218 17.65 -9.48 -27.38
CA ASP A 218 16.42 -9.72 -28.14
C ASP A 218 15.18 -9.41 -27.31
N LEU A 219 15.14 -9.83 -26.04
CA LEU A 219 14.07 -9.48 -25.10
C LEU A 219 13.95 -7.97 -24.93
N VAL A 220 15.06 -7.25 -24.76
CA VAL A 220 15.06 -5.79 -24.63
C VAL A 220 14.57 -5.12 -25.91
N SER A 221 14.91 -5.66 -27.09
CA SER A 221 14.41 -5.14 -28.37
C SER A 221 12.89 -5.35 -28.52
N TRP A 222 12.41 -6.51 -28.08
CA TRP A 222 10.99 -6.82 -28.05
C TRP A 222 10.25 -5.91 -27.05
N ALA A 223 10.78 -5.71 -25.85
CA ALA A 223 10.21 -4.82 -24.84
C ALA A 223 10.19 -3.34 -25.27
N LYS A 224 11.21 -2.88 -26.01
CA LYS A 224 11.24 -1.52 -26.56
C LYS A 224 10.17 -1.28 -27.64
N SER A 225 9.81 -2.33 -28.39
CA SER A 225 8.76 -2.26 -29.41
C SER A 225 7.36 -2.47 -28.84
N HIS A 226 7.24 -3.18 -27.71
CA HIS A 226 5.97 -3.45 -27.02
C HIS A 226 5.85 -2.58 -25.77
N THR A 227 5.40 -1.34 -25.93
CA THR A 227 5.03 -0.48 -24.81
C THR A 227 3.70 -0.96 -24.21
N LEU A 228 3.69 -1.33 -22.93
CA LEU A 228 2.46 -1.69 -22.22
C LEU A 228 1.49 -0.50 -22.21
N THR A 229 0.26 -0.75 -22.65
CA THR A 229 -0.82 0.24 -22.56
C THR A 229 -1.46 0.22 -21.17
N LEU A 230 -2.26 1.24 -20.85
CA LEU A 230 -2.99 1.29 -19.56
C LEU A 230 -3.95 0.10 -19.40
N ASP A 231 -4.53 -0.38 -20.49
CA ASP A 231 -5.41 -1.56 -20.49
C ASP A 231 -4.63 -2.83 -20.16
N ASP A 232 -3.41 -2.97 -20.68
CA ASP A 232 -2.52 -4.09 -20.35
C ASP A 232 -2.11 -4.06 -18.88
N ILE A 233 -1.81 -2.87 -18.34
CA ILE A 233 -1.49 -2.68 -16.92
C ILE A 233 -2.70 -3.05 -16.05
N ASN A 234 -3.91 -2.64 -16.44
CA ASN A 234 -5.13 -3.00 -15.72
C ASN A 234 -5.40 -4.51 -15.78
N TYR A 235 -5.14 -5.15 -16.93
CA TYR A 235 -5.21 -6.60 -17.06
C TYR A 235 -4.20 -7.29 -16.14
N LEU A 236 -2.95 -6.84 -16.09
CA LEU A 236 -1.91 -7.40 -15.20
C LEU A 236 -2.27 -7.21 -13.73
N LYS A 237 -2.76 -6.03 -13.33
CA LYS A 237 -3.23 -5.74 -11.97
C LYS A 237 -4.36 -6.69 -11.57
N ASN A 238 -5.32 -6.91 -12.46
CA ASN A 238 -6.48 -7.74 -12.17
C ASN A 238 -6.23 -9.23 -12.40
N LYS A 239 -5.12 -9.63 -13.05
CA LYS A 239 -4.79 -11.02 -13.35
C LYS A 239 -4.77 -11.90 -12.10
N GLN A 240 -4.18 -11.40 -11.01
CA GLN A 240 -4.13 -12.14 -9.73
C GLN A 240 -5.51 -12.31 -9.13
N LYS A 241 -6.34 -11.25 -9.17
CA LYS A 241 -7.73 -11.29 -8.70
C LYS A 241 -8.58 -12.26 -9.53
N VAL A 242 -8.44 -12.25 -10.85
CA VAL A 242 -9.12 -13.19 -11.75
C VAL A 242 -8.66 -14.62 -11.47
N ALA A 243 -7.36 -14.87 -11.29
CA ALA A 243 -6.85 -16.21 -10.96
C ALA A 243 -7.38 -16.72 -9.61
N GLY A 244 -7.42 -15.87 -8.58
CA GLY A 244 -8.03 -16.20 -7.28
C GLY A 244 -9.52 -16.50 -7.40
N ASN A 245 -10.27 -15.63 -8.08
CA ASN A 245 -11.71 -15.80 -8.28
C ASN A 245 -12.02 -17.09 -9.07
N VAL A 246 -11.23 -17.43 -10.10
CA VAL A 246 -11.41 -18.67 -10.87
C VAL A 246 -11.11 -19.89 -9.99
N ALA A 247 -10.06 -19.85 -9.18
CA ALA A 247 -9.74 -20.95 -8.26
C ALA A 247 -10.84 -21.16 -7.20
N GLU A 248 -11.35 -20.07 -6.61
CA GLU A 248 -12.44 -20.12 -5.64
C GLU A 248 -13.76 -20.58 -6.27
N ALA A 249 -14.10 -20.05 -7.45
CA ALA A 249 -15.27 -20.48 -8.21
C ALA A 249 -15.18 -21.98 -8.55
N THR A 250 -14.03 -22.45 -9.02
CA THR A 250 -13.80 -23.87 -9.32
C THR A 250 -13.90 -24.74 -8.07
N LYS A 251 -13.34 -24.28 -6.94
CA LYS A 251 -13.45 -24.98 -5.65
C LYS A 251 -14.90 -25.05 -5.16
N LYS A 252 -15.65 -23.96 -5.28
CA LYS A 252 -17.07 -23.88 -4.91
C LYS A 252 -17.92 -24.77 -5.82
N ASP A 253 -17.64 -24.78 -7.11
CA ASP A 253 -18.35 -25.61 -8.09
C ASP A 253 -18.10 -27.10 -7.83
N MET A 254 -16.85 -27.52 -7.63
CA MET A 254 -16.51 -28.89 -7.23
C MET A 254 -17.19 -29.27 -5.90
N LEU A 255 -17.21 -28.36 -4.92
CA LEU A 255 -17.81 -28.63 -3.62
C LEU A 255 -19.34 -28.75 -3.71
N ASN A 256 -19.97 -27.96 -4.57
CA ASN A 256 -21.40 -28.07 -4.88
C ASN A 256 -21.71 -29.37 -5.63
N GLN A 257 -20.89 -29.77 -6.60
CA GLN A 257 -21.01 -31.05 -7.28
C GLN A 257 -20.86 -32.22 -6.30
N MET A 258 -19.86 -32.17 -5.42
CA MET A 258 -19.67 -33.19 -4.38
C MET A 258 -20.82 -33.21 -3.37
N LYS A 259 -21.34 -32.04 -2.97
CA LYS A 259 -22.53 -31.95 -2.12
C LYS A 259 -23.72 -32.58 -2.81
N ASN A 260 -24.02 -32.20 -4.05
CA ASN A 260 -25.14 -32.74 -4.83
C ASN A 260 -25.05 -34.26 -5.00
N VAL A 261 -23.85 -34.82 -5.22
CA VAL A 261 -23.63 -36.28 -5.28
C VAL A 261 -23.81 -36.94 -3.91
N ARG A 262 -23.34 -36.31 -2.82
CA ARG A 262 -23.47 -36.85 -1.45
C ARG A 262 -24.87 -36.73 -0.86
N SER A 263 -25.59 -35.65 -1.19
CA SER A 263 -26.98 -35.43 -0.80
C SER A 263 -27.96 -36.15 -1.72
N MET A 264 -27.49 -36.83 -2.76
CA MET A 264 -28.31 -37.73 -3.55
C MET A 264 -28.62 -38.96 -2.68
N PRO A 265 -29.90 -39.20 -2.33
CA PRO A 265 -30.27 -40.38 -1.54
C PRO A 265 -29.80 -41.64 -2.27
N SER A 266 -29.26 -42.63 -1.55
CA SER A 266 -28.83 -43.93 -2.12
C SER A 266 -29.94 -44.67 -2.86
N THR A 267 -31.20 -44.24 -2.71
CA THR A 267 -32.38 -44.72 -3.44
C THR A 267 -32.56 -44.11 -4.83
N VAL A 268 -31.90 -42.98 -5.16
CA VAL A 268 -31.92 -42.35 -6.49
C VAL A 268 -30.70 -42.73 -7.34
N SER A 269 -29.59 -43.13 -6.70
CA SER A 269 -28.45 -43.77 -7.40
C SER A 269 -28.83 -45.08 -8.11
N GLY A 270 -29.98 -45.68 -7.75
CA GLY A 270 -30.59 -46.82 -8.46
C GLY A 270 -31.82 -46.47 -9.32
N ALA A 271 -32.29 -45.23 -9.32
CA ALA A 271 -33.47 -44.82 -10.10
C ALA A 271 -33.12 -44.19 -11.46
N ASN A 272 -31.86 -43.77 -11.63
CA ASN A 272 -31.31 -43.37 -12.93
C ASN A 272 -30.44 -44.45 -13.59
N SER A 273 -30.36 -45.65 -13.02
CA SER A 273 -30.21 -46.84 -13.86
C SER A 273 -31.55 -47.09 -14.57
N ARG A 274 -31.96 -46.15 -15.44
CA ARG A 274 -32.61 -46.58 -16.65
C ARG A 274 -31.68 -47.65 -17.20
N THR A 275 -32.18 -48.86 -17.34
CA THR A 275 -31.60 -49.89 -18.18
C THR A 275 -31.13 -49.15 -19.42
N GLN A 276 -29.82 -48.92 -19.51
CA GLN A 276 -29.24 -48.26 -20.67
C GLN A 276 -29.62 -49.24 -21.78
N GLU A 277 -30.59 -48.87 -22.63
CA GLU A 277 -30.85 -49.62 -23.83
C GLU A 277 -29.52 -49.61 -24.56
N LYS A 278 -28.80 -50.73 -24.42
CA LYS A 278 -27.53 -50.96 -25.08
C LYS A 278 -27.82 -50.65 -26.54
N SER A 279 -27.13 -49.66 -27.09
CA SER A 279 -27.17 -49.40 -28.52
C SER A 279 -26.92 -50.72 -29.24
N ALA A 280 -27.55 -50.94 -30.40
CA ALA A 280 -27.23 -52.10 -31.22
C ALA A 280 -25.70 -52.21 -31.41
N ASP A 281 -25.01 -51.09 -31.56
CA ASP A 281 -23.55 -51.04 -31.66
C ASP A 281 -22.85 -51.53 -30.38
N ASP A 282 -23.34 -51.18 -29.20
CA ASP A 282 -22.81 -51.64 -27.90
C ASP A 282 -23.02 -53.16 -27.72
N SER A 283 -24.07 -53.73 -28.32
CA SER A 283 -24.29 -55.18 -28.32
C SER A 283 -23.34 -55.90 -29.27
N VAL A 284 -22.99 -55.30 -30.42
CA VAL A 284 -21.97 -55.84 -31.34
C VAL A 284 -20.58 -55.75 -30.72
N PHE A 285 -20.24 -54.62 -30.07
CA PHE A 285 -18.95 -54.48 -29.40
C PHE A 285 -18.80 -55.43 -28.20
N ASN A 286 -19.85 -55.63 -27.39
CA ASN A 286 -19.80 -56.62 -26.30
C ASN A 286 -19.78 -58.06 -26.80
N ALA A 287 -20.45 -58.36 -27.93
CA ALA A 287 -20.32 -59.67 -28.58
C ALA A 287 -18.89 -59.89 -29.10
N LEU A 288 -18.27 -58.87 -29.69
CA LEU A 288 -16.88 -58.91 -30.17
C LEU A 288 -15.88 -59.06 -29.01
N LEU A 289 -16.14 -58.38 -27.88
CA LEU A 289 -15.30 -58.49 -26.67
C LEU A 289 -15.45 -59.86 -25.98
N GLY A 290 -16.66 -60.43 -26.00
CA GLY A 290 -16.94 -61.77 -25.47
C GLY A 290 -16.38 -62.90 -26.34
N THR A 291 -16.29 -62.69 -27.66
CA THR A 291 -15.67 -63.68 -28.57
C THR A 291 -14.17 -63.83 -28.36
N ASP A 292 -13.48 -62.82 -27.82
CA ASP A 292 -12.04 -62.91 -27.51
C ASP A 292 -11.79 -63.86 -26.31
N SER A 293 -12.78 -64.01 -25.42
CA SER A 293 -12.72 -64.95 -24.29
C SER A 293 -13.03 -66.40 -24.68
N GLU A 294 -13.78 -66.61 -25.76
CA GLU A 294 -14.10 -67.95 -26.29
C GLU A 294 -13.07 -68.44 -27.33
N LEU A 295 -12.39 -67.52 -28.03
CA LEU A 295 -11.28 -67.87 -28.94
C LEU A 295 -10.07 -68.41 -28.17
N ASP A 296 -9.82 -67.92 -26.96
CA ASP A 296 -8.71 -68.40 -26.11
C ASP A 296 -8.95 -69.83 -25.58
N ASN A 297 -10.19 -70.33 -25.59
CA ASN A 297 -10.54 -71.71 -25.26
C ASN A 297 -10.59 -72.65 -26.50
N LEU A 298 -10.41 -72.13 -27.72
CA LEU A 298 -10.45 -72.92 -28.96
C LEU A 298 -9.04 -73.20 -29.52
N PHE A 299 -8.01 -72.48 -29.05
CA PHE A 299 -6.63 -72.65 -29.45
C PHE A 299 -5.68 -73.06 -28.30
N GLY A 300 -6.25 -73.48 -27.16
CA GLY A 300 -5.53 -74.15 -26.06
C GLY A 300 -5.48 -75.66 -26.23
#